data_AF-A0A2V9X2X4-F1
#
_entry.id   AF-A0A2V9X2X4-F1
#
_cell.length_a   1.000
_cell.length_b   1.000
_cell.length_c   1.000
_cell.angle_alpha   90.00
_cell.angle_beta   90.00
_cell.angle_gamma   90.00
#
_symmetry.space_group_name_H-M   'P 1'
#
loop_
_entity.id
_entity.type
_entity.pdbx_description
1 polymer ?
#
loop_
_entity_poly.entity_id
_entity_poly.type
_entity_poly.pdbx_seq_one_letter_code
_entity_poly.pdbx_strand_id
1 'polypeptide(L)'
;MTEAAMSAAAGASSGAAGDALSNMPADEAEGHRKAQRFAKLLVDEIKLYNQAKVTEGRKKKDLYDRLKEDIEKSRSTFQKRYGNTVAASGNYFQNEVVRSLAEDDLSIMGANFRR
;
A
#
# COMPACT_ATOMS: atom_id res chain seq x y z
N MET A 1 34.88 0.13 -27.76
CA MET A 1 34.40 -0.57 -26.55
C MET A 1 34.53 0.41 -25.40
N THR A 2 33.41 0.95 -24.93
CA THR A 2 33.34 1.74 -23.70
C THR A 2 32.06 1.33 -22.98
N GLU A 3 32.21 1.10 -21.69
CA GLU A 3 31.35 0.29 -20.83
C GLU A 3 30.07 1.02 -20.36
N ALA A 4 29.09 0.17 -20.07
CA ALA A 4 27.97 0.26 -19.13
C ALA A 4 27.66 1.57 -18.38
N ALA A 5 26.36 1.87 -18.32
CA ALA A 5 25.73 2.41 -17.12
C ALA A 5 24.33 1.80 -16.93
N MET A 6 24.25 0.75 -16.10
CA MET A 6 23.02 0.29 -15.48
C MET A 6 22.45 1.42 -14.60
N SER A 7 21.19 1.81 -14.82
CA SER A 7 20.43 2.59 -13.85
C SER A 7 19.41 1.67 -13.19
N ALA A 8 19.83 1.04 -12.08
CA ALA A 8 18.96 0.29 -11.18
C ALA A 8 18.56 1.18 -10.00
N ALA A 9 17.31 1.63 -9.98
CA ALA A 9 16.71 2.25 -8.79
C ALA A 9 15.17 2.10 -8.83
N ALA A 10 14.68 0.87 -8.67
CA ALA A 10 13.27 0.60 -8.35
C ALA A 10 13.18 -0.75 -7.63
N GLY A 11 13.48 -0.76 -6.33
CA GLY A 11 13.40 -1.98 -5.52
C GLY A 11 13.60 -1.79 -4.01
N ALA A 12 13.71 -0.56 -3.51
CA ALA A 12 14.07 -0.30 -2.11
C ALA A 12 12.93 -0.53 -1.09
N SER A 13 11.68 -0.76 -1.53
CA SER A 13 10.53 -0.83 -0.63
C SER A 13 10.24 -2.22 -0.06
N SER A 14 10.69 -3.31 -0.70
CA SER A 14 10.45 -4.68 -0.19
C SER A 14 11.60 -5.26 0.64
N GLY A 15 12.85 -4.85 0.41
CA GLY A 15 13.99 -5.30 1.21
C GLY A 15 13.97 -4.73 2.63
N ALA A 16 13.87 -3.41 2.76
CA ALA A 16 13.94 -2.73 4.06
C ALA A 16 12.82 -3.13 5.04
N ALA A 17 11.61 -3.42 4.55
CA ALA A 17 10.52 -3.90 5.39
C ALA A 17 10.69 -5.37 5.81
N GLY A 18 11.29 -6.20 4.94
CA GLY A 18 11.61 -7.60 5.25
C GLY A 18 12.76 -7.73 6.26
N ASP A 19 13.78 -6.90 6.13
CA ASP A 19 14.90 -6.80 7.08
C ASP A 19 14.44 -6.28 8.45
N ALA A 20 13.55 -5.26 8.48
CA ALA A 20 13.00 -4.73 9.72
C ALA A 20 12.18 -5.76 10.51
N LEU A 21 11.34 -6.56 9.83
CA LEU A 21 10.57 -7.63 10.50
C LEU A 21 11.45 -8.79 10.97
N SER A 22 12.57 -9.04 10.30
CA SER A 22 13.50 -10.13 10.66
C SER A 22 14.26 -9.83 11.96
N ASN A 23 14.37 -8.55 12.34
CA ASN A 23 15.03 -8.10 13.56
C ASN A 23 14.08 -7.91 14.77
N MET A 24 12.77 -8.21 14.60
CA MET A 24 11.75 -8.08 15.64
C MET A 24 11.49 -9.41 16.38
N PRO A 25 10.95 -9.36 17.61
CA PRO A 25 10.40 -10.55 18.28
C PRO A 25 9.38 -11.27 17.39
N ALA A 26 9.35 -12.60 17.48
CA ALA A 26 8.56 -13.42 16.56
C ALA A 26 7.06 -13.14 16.62
N ASP A 27 6.53 -12.85 17.82
CA ASP A 27 5.12 -12.51 18.03
C ASP A 27 4.76 -11.13 17.46
N GLU A 28 5.65 -10.13 17.62
CA GLU A 28 5.48 -8.81 17.01
C GLU A 28 5.53 -8.89 15.48
N ALA A 29 6.52 -9.60 14.95
CA ALA A 29 6.68 -9.83 13.52
C ALA A 29 5.45 -10.51 12.91
N GLU A 30 4.82 -11.46 13.62
CA GLU A 30 3.59 -12.10 13.15
C GLU A 30 2.40 -11.14 13.16
N GLY A 31 2.29 -10.24 14.14
CA GLY A 31 1.31 -9.15 14.14
C GLY A 31 1.43 -8.27 12.89
N HIS A 32 2.64 -7.89 12.53
CA HIS A 32 2.94 -7.12 11.33
C HIS A 32 2.61 -7.88 10.03
N ARG A 33 2.98 -9.16 9.92
CA ARG A 33 2.65 -9.99 8.75
C ARG A 33 1.14 -10.15 8.56
N LYS A 34 0.40 -10.36 9.65
CA LYS A 34 -1.07 -10.45 9.64
C LYS A 34 -1.70 -9.14 9.16
N ALA A 35 -1.20 -8.01 9.64
CA ALA A 35 -1.65 -6.69 9.20
C ALA A 35 -1.38 -6.49 7.70
N GLN A 36 -0.17 -6.80 7.22
CA GLN A 36 0.18 -6.69 5.80
C GLN A 36 -0.74 -7.54 4.90
N ARG A 37 -0.97 -8.81 5.27
CA ARG A 37 -1.88 -9.70 4.53
C ARG A 37 -3.31 -9.16 4.50
N PHE A 38 -3.79 -8.60 5.61
CA PHE A 38 -5.13 -8.03 5.68
C PHE A 38 -5.28 -6.73 4.88
N ALA A 39 -4.27 -5.85 4.91
CA ALA A 39 -4.23 -4.68 4.05
C ALA A 39 -4.33 -5.07 2.57
N LYS A 40 -3.56 -6.08 2.16
CA LYS A 40 -3.63 -6.64 0.80
C LYS A 40 -5.02 -7.14 0.43
N LEU A 41 -5.64 -7.94 1.29
CA LEU A 41 -7.00 -8.43 1.07
C LEU A 41 -7.99 -7.27 0.81
N LEU A 42 -8.02 -6.28 1.70
CA LEU A 42 -8.94 -5.15 1.58
C LEU A 42 -8.72 -4.34 0.30
N VAL A 43 -7.46 -4.11 -0.09
CA VAL A 43 -7.16 -3.34 -1.30
C VAL A 43 -7.46 -4.15 -2.58
N ASP A 44 -7.22 -5.46 -2.57
CA ASP A 44 -7.58 -6.35 -3.68
C ASP A 44 -9.11 -6.40 -3.88
N GLU A 45 -9.92 -6.34 -2.82
CA GLU A 45 -11.37 -6.18 -2.92
C GLU A 45 -11.77 -4.84 -3.55
N ILE A 46 -11.19 -3.71 -3.10
CA ILE A 46 -11.45 -2.40 -3.72
C ILE A 46 -11.18 -2.46 -5.22
N LYS A 47 -10.04 -3.03 -5.60
CA LYS A 47 -9.62 -3.15 -7.00
C LYS A 47 -10.59 -4.03 -7.81
N LEU A 48 -11.00 -5.17 -7.26
CA LEU A 48 -11.88 -6.12 -7.91
C LEU A 48 -13.25 -5.51 -8.22
N TYR A 49 -13.83 -4.75 -7.28
CA TYR A 49 -15.17 -4.19 -7.42
C TYR A 49 -15.21 -2.83 -8.12
N ASN A 50 -14.08 -2.11 -8.20
CA ASN A 50 -14.03 -0.76 -8.77
C ASN A 50 -13.14 -0.65 -10.03
N GLN A 51 -13.01 -1.71 -10.83
CA GLN A 51 -12.09 -1.77 -11.98
C GLN A 51 -12.21 -0.58 -12.94
N ALA A 52 -13.44 -0.17 -13.27
CA ALA A 52 -13.67 0.99 -14.14
C ALA A 52 -13.13 2.29 -13.51
N LYS A 53 -13.44 2.54 -12.23
CA LYS A 53 -12.94 3.72 -11.50
C LYS A 53 -11.43 3.70 -11.34
N VAL A 54 -10.82 2.54 -11.11
CA VAL A 54 -9.36 2.36 -11.03
C VAL A 54 -8.72 2.72 -12.36
N THR A 55 -9.24 2.17 -13.47
CA THR A 55 -8.73 2.44 -14.82
C THR A 55 -8.83 3.92 -15.17
N GLU A 56 -9.99 4.53 -14.95
CA GLU A 56 -10.17 5.97 -15.20
C GLU A 56 -9.30 6.83 -14.29
N GLY A 57 -9.20 6.47 -13.01
CA GLY A 57 -8.41 7.19 -12.01
C GLY A 57 -6.93 7.22 -12.34
N ARG A 58 -6.39 6.10 -12.83
CA ARG A 58 -5.02 6.02 -13.33
C ARG A 58 -4.79 6.91 -14.53
N LYS A 59 -5.73 6.92 -15.48
CA LYS A 59 -5.66 7.75 -16.69
C LYS A 59 -5.72 9.24 -16.37
N LYS A 60 -6.57 9.64 -15.42
CA LYS A 60 -6.84 11.04 -15.06
C LYS A 60 -6.03 11.56 -13.86
N LYS A 61 -5.29 10.68 -13.18
CA LYS A 61 -4.49 10.98 -11.99
C LYS A 61 -5.30 11.60 -10.84
N ASP A 62 -6.53 11.09 -10.66
CA ASP A 62 -7.49 11.49 -9.63
C ASP A 62 -8.01 10.26 -8.85
N LEU A 63 -7.17 9.22 -8.73
CA LEU A 63 -7.55 7.90 -8.23
C LEU A 63 -8.10 7.93 -6.79
N TYR A 64 -7.50 8.73 -5.89
CA TYR A 64 -7.96 8.83 -4.52
C TYR A 64 -9.38 9.38 -4.43
N ASP A 65 -9.69 10.46 -5.15
CA ASP A 65 -11.02 11.09 -5.08
C ASP A 65 -12.12 10.16 -5.61
N ARG A 66 -11.82 9.36 -6.65
CA ARG A 66 -12.76 8.38 -7.22
C ARG A 66 -13.05 7.20 -6.30
N LEU A 67 -12.07 6.78 -5.52
CA LEU A 67 -12.15 5.61 -4.64
C LEU A 67 -12.24 5.98 -3.15
N LYS A 68 -12.44 7.25 -2.84
CA LYS A 68 -12.32 7.79 -1.49
C LYS A 68 -13.19 7.02 -0.49
N GLU A 69 -14.46 6.81 -0.82
CA GLU A 69 -15.40 6.11 0.07
C GLU A 69 -14.95 4.66 0.34
N ASP A 70 -14.56 3.93 -0.70
CA ASP A 70 -14.08 2.55 -0.59
C ASP A 70 -12.78 2.46 0.21
N ILE A 71 -11.83 3.37 -0.05
CA ILE A 71 -10.55 3.45 0.65
C ILE A 71 -10.76 3.77 2.14
N GLU A 72 -11.56 4.78 2.47
CA GLU A 72 -11.77 5.17 3.87
C GLU A 72 -12.57 4.12 4.65
N LYS A 73 -13.55 3.47 4.02
CA LYS A 73 -14.29 2.35 4.63
C LYS A 73 -13.36 1.17 4.95
N SER A 74 -12.51 0.78 4.00
CA SER A 74 -11.52 -0.28 4.20
C SER A 74 -10.45 0.13 5.21
N ARG A 75 -10.02 1.40 5.22
CA ARG A 75 -9.10 1.95 6.23
C ARG A 75 -9.69 1.83 7.63
N SER A 76 -10.95 2.21 7.81
CA SER A 76 -11.64 2.06 9.10
C SER A 76 -11.71 0.59 9.53
N THR A 77 -11.97 -0.33 8.59
CA THR A 77 -11.99 -1.77 8.86
C THR A 77 -10.62 -2.29 9.30
N PHE A 78 -9.55 -1.84 8.64
CA PHE A 78 -8.18 -2.14 9.03
C PHE A 78 -7.86 -1.61 10.44
N GLN A 79 -8.17 -0.33 10.71
CA GLN A 79 -7.91 0.32 11.99
C GLN A 79 -8.67 -0.33 13.15
N LYS A 80 -9.91 -0.76 12.97
CA LYS A 80 -10.66 -1.50 14.00
C LYS A 80 -9.97 -2.79 14.43
N ARG A 81 -9.26 -3.44 13.51
CA ARG A 81 -8.59 -4.72 13.77
C ARG A 81 -7.16 -4.56 14.29
N TYR A 82 -6.41 -3.59 13.78
CA TYR A 82 -4.97 -3.46 14.02
C TYR A 82 -4.55 -2.13 14.65
N GLY A 83 -5.46 -1.18 14.84
CA GLY A 83 -5.15 0.15 15.38
C GLY A 83 -4.70 0.16 16.85
N ASN A 84 -4.98 -0.91 17.59
CA ASN A 84 -4.56 -1.08 18.99
C ASN A 84 -3.58 -2.26 19.16
N THR A 85 -2.88 -2.67 18.10
CA THR A 85 -1.90 -3.76 18.17
C THR A 85 -0.50 -3.24 17.88
N VAL A 86 0.52 -4.09 18.01
CA VAL A 86 1.90 -3.80 17.60
C VAL A 86 2.01 -3.32 16.15
N ALA A 87 1.05 -3.70 15.30
CA ALA A 87 1.02 -3.28 13.90
C ALA A 87 0.48 -1.87 13.66
N ALA A 88 -0.05 -1.20 14.69
CA ALA A 88 -0.61 0.16 14.58
C ALA A 88 0.42 1.21 14.13
N SER A 89 1.70 0.98 14.44
CA SER A 89 2.82 1.83 14.01
C SER A 89 3.13 1.73 12.51
N GLY A 90 2.64 0.68 11.84
CA GLY A 90 2.94 0.42 10.44
C GLY A 90 1.91 0.99 9.48
N ASN A 91 2.39 1.64 8.41
CA ASN A 91 1.56 2.20 7.34
C ASN A 91 1.07 1.14 6.32
N TYR A 92 0.75 -0.08 6.77
CA TYR A 92 0.47 -1.23 5.90
C TYR A 92 -0.65 -0.97 4.88
N PHE A 93 -1.79 -0.45 5.34
CA PHE A 93 -2.93 -0.17 4.47
C PHE A 93 -2.61 0.95 3.46
N GLN A 94 -1.98 2.03 3.92
CA GLN A 94 -1.60 3.16 3.06
C GLN A 94 -0.61 2.72 1.97
N ASN A 95 0.43 1.95 2.35
CA ASN A 95 1.42 1.45 1.42
C ASN A 95 0.79 0.53 0.37
N GLU A 96 -0.12 -0.35 0.78
CA GLU A 96 -0.77 -1.28 -0.14
C GLU A 96 -1.75 -0.58 -1.09
N VAL A 97 -2.43 0.48 -0.64
CA VAL A 97 -3.25 1.34 -1.51
C VAL A 97 -2.40 1.91 -2.65
N VAL A 98 -1.24 2.48 -2.33
CA VAL A 98 -0.33 3.05 -3.33
C VAL A 98 0.23 1.97 -4.24
N ARG A 99 0.71 0.87 -3.66
CA ARG A 99 1.30 -0.25 -4.41
C ARG A 99 0.30 -0.90 -5.37
N SER A 100 -0.88 -1.28 -4.90
CA SER A 100 -1.83 -2.09 -5.68
C SER A 100 -2.76 -1.25 -6.57
N LEU A 101 -3.25 -0.11 -6.07
CA LEU A 101 -4.16 0.75 -6.83
C LEU A 101 -3.40 1.74 -7.71
N ALA A 102 -2.32 2.32 -7.22
CA ALA A 102 -1.51 3.30 -7.94
C ALA A 102 -0.25 2.73 -8.62
N GLU A 103 -0.03 1.41 -8.57
CA GLU A 103 1.13 0.75 -9.21
C GLU A 103 2.47 1.35 -8.77
N ASP A 104 2.57 1.63 -7.47
CA ASP A 104 3.72 2.29 -6.84
C ASP A 104 3.97 3.75 -7.30
N ASP A 105 3.09 4.33 -8.12
CA ASP A 105 3.17 5.73 -8.55
C ASP A 105 2.20 6.64 -7.76
N LEU A 106 2.76 7.35 -6.78
CA LEU A 106 2.01 8.33 -5.98
C LEU A 106 1.40 9.48 -6.80
N SER A 107 1.94 9.80 -7.97
CA SER A 107 1.40 10.88 -8.81
C SER A 107 0.01 10.56 -9.37
N ILE A 108 -0.37 9.27 -9.39
CA ILE A 108 -1.69 8.80 -9.82
C ILE A 108 -2.78 9.08 -8.77
N MET A 109 -2.41 9.16 -7.49
CA MET A 109 -3.39 9.31 -6.41
C MET A 109 -4.09 10.67 -6.44
N GLY A 110 -3.48 11.68 -7.05
CA GLY A 110 -4.02 13.04 -7.17
C GLY A 110 -3.72 13.92 -5.95
N ALA A 111 -4.02 15.21 -6.07
CA ALA A 111 -3.61 16.24 -5.11
C ALA A 111 -4.25 16.11 -3.71
N ASN A 112 -5.41 15.46 -3.62
CA ASN A 112 -6.12 15.27 -2.36
C ASN A 112 -5.60 14.08 -1.53
N PHE A 113 -4.71 13.27 -2.09
CA PHE A 113 -4.11 12.15 -1.36
C PHE A 113 -3.03 12.64 -0.41
N ARG A 114 -3.30 12.48 0.90
CA ARG A 114 -2.33 12.83 1.95
C ARG A 114 -1.54 11.58 2.35
N ARG A 115 -0.22 11.75 2.46
CA ARG A 115 0.72 10.71 2.90
C ARG A 115 0.60 10.47 4.39
#